data_AF-A0A7X2XMG4-F1
#
_entry.id   AF-A0A7X2XMG4-F1
#
_cell.length_a   1.000
_cell.length_b   1.000
_cell.length_c   1.000
_cell.angle_alpha   90.00
_cell.angle_beta   90.00
_cell.angle_gamma   90.00
#
_symmetry.space_group_name_H-M   'P 1'
#
loop_
_entity.id
_entity.type
_entity.pdbx_description
1 polymer ?
#
loop_
_entity_poly.entity_id
_entity_poly.type
_entity_poly.pdbx_seq_one_letter_code
_entity_poly.pdbx_strand_id
1 'polypeptide(L)'
;SIVLPAVTALQLSNMEENAQLLANGQFPYHSLTPNFGNYIAAIGGTGATFVVPFILIFFMRSKQLKSVGKATITPVLFAVNEPLL
;
A
#
# COMPACT_ATOMS: atom_id res chain seq x y z
N SER A 1 -7.51 -2.36 11.99
CA SER A 1 -8.66 -2.45 11.05
C SER A 1 -9.52 -3.63 11.45
N ILE A 2 -10.84 -3.44 11.60
CA ILE A 2 -11.80 -4.53 11.95
C ILE A 2 -12.25 -5.29 10.69
N VAL A 3 -12.10 -4.68 9.52
CA VAL A 3 -12.60 -5.20 8.23
C VAL A 3 -11.64 -6.23 7.62
N LEU A 4 -10.33 -6.04 7.81
CA LEU A 4 -9.32 -6.90 7.17
C LEU A 4 -9.48 -8.38 7.58
N PRO A 5 -9.62 -8.76 8.86
CA PRO A 5 -9.77 -10.16 9.27
C PRO A 5 -10.97 -10.87 8.63
N ALA A 6 -12.04 -10.13 8.32
CA ALA A 6 -13.26 -10.70 7.73
C ALA A 6 -13.08 -11.11 6.25
N VAL A 7 -12.15 -10.46 5.53
CA VAL A 7 -11.91 -10.72 4.10
C VAL A 7 -10.59 -11.46 3.83
N THR A 8 -9.70 -11.56 4.82
CA THR A 8 -8.39 -12.22 4.69
C THR A 8 -8.50 -13.66 4.17
N ALA A 9 -9.44 -14.45 4.70
CA ALA A 9 -9.60 -15.84 4.29
C ALA A 9 -9.94 -15.98 2.79
N LEU A 10 -10.85 -15.14 2.28
CA LEU A 10 -11.21 -15.10 0.86
C LEU A 10 -10.04 -14.63 -0.01
N GLN A 11 -9.30 -13.62 0.45
CA GLN A 11 -8.14 -13.10 -0.28
C GLN A 11 -7.03 -14.16 -0.42
N LEU A 12 -6.77 -14.94 0.62
CA LEU A 12 -5.79 -16.04 0.57
C LEU A 12 -6.24 -17.13 -0.42
N SER A 13 -7.51 -17.55 -0.40
CA SER A 13 -8.05 -18.51 -1.37
C SER A 13 -7.84 -18.03 -2.82
N ASN A 14 -8.19 -16.78 -3.11
CA ASN A 14 -7.99 -16.17 -4.43
C ASN A 14 -6.52 -16.16 -4.87
N MET A 15 -5.58 -15.98 -3.92
CA MET A 15 -4.15 -15.99 -4.21
C MET A 15 -3.65 -17.40 -4.56
N GLU A 16 -4.12 -18.42 -3.84
CA GLU A 16 -3.78 -19.81 -4.12
C GLU A 16 -4.34 -20.27 -5.47
N GLU A 17 -5.59 -19.93 -5.79
CA GLU A 17 -6.21 -20.21 -7.10
C GLU A 17 -5.43 -19.55 -8.24
N ASN A 18 -5.06 -18.27 -8.10
CA ASN A 18 -4.22 -17.59 -9.08
C ASN A 18 -2.85 -18.25 -9.26
N ALA A 19 -2.23 -18.73 -8.18
CA ALA A 19 -0.95 -19.42 -8.24
C ALA A 19 -1.05 -20.76 -9.00
N GLN A 20 -2.14 -21.50 -8.81
CA GLN A 20 -2.42 -22.73 -9.56
C GLN A 20 -2.69 -22.45 -11.03
N LEU A 21 -3.51 -21.44 -11.35
CA LEU A 21 -3.75 -21.01 -12.74
C LEU A 21 -2.43 -20.70 -13.44
N LEU A 22 -1.56 -19.93 -12.79
CA LEU A 22 -0.24 -19.57 -13.33
C LEU A 22 0.65 -20.80 -13.53
N ALA A 23 0.68 -21.72 -12.56
CA ALA A 23 1.46 -22.96 -12.67
C ALA A 23 1.00 -23.85 -13.84
N ASN A 24 -0.29 -23.80 -14.18
CA ASN A 24 -0.89 -24.51 -15.31
C ASN A 24 -0.79 -23.74 -16.64
N GLY A 25 -0.08 -22.60 -16.68
CA GLY A 25 0.07 -21.76 -17.86
C GLY A 25 -1.20 -20.97 -18.25
N GLN A 26 -2.15 -20.85 -17.33
CA GLN A 26 -3.40 -20.11 -17.52
C GLN A 26 -3.28 -18.67 -16.98
N PHE A 27 -4.19 -17.80 -17.42
CA PHE A 27 -4.23 -16.40 -16.98
C PHE A 27 -4.88 -16.27 -15.59
N PRO A 28 -4.20 -15.69 -14.58
CA PRO A 28 -4.79 -15.43 -13.26
C PRO A 28 -5.76 -14.24 -13.33
N TYR A 29 -7.00 -14.41 -12.88
CA TYR A 29 -8.04 -13.37 -13.00
C TYR A 29 -8.55 -12.82 -11.66
N HIS A 30 -8.23 -13.43 -10.53
CA HIS A 30 -8.67 -12.90 -9.23
C HIS A 30 -7.86 -11.66 -8.84
N SER A 31 -8.46 -10.48 -8.89
CA SER A 31 -7.79 -9.23 -8.50
C SER A 31 -7.78 -9.01 -7.00
N LEU A 32 -8.80 -9.50 -6.27
CA LEU A 32 -8.93 -9.32 -4.83
C LEU A 32 -8.05 -10.32 -4.06
N THR A 33 -6.75 -10.02 -4.02
CA THR A 33 -5.72 -10.78 -3.30
C THR A 33 -5.09 -9.90 -2.20
N PRO A 34 -4.37 -10.48 -1.22
CA PRO A 34 -3.69 -9.69 -0.19
C PRO A 34 -2.68 -8.71 -0.82
N ASN A 35 -2.03 -9.13 -1.90
CA ASN A 35 -1.06 -8.35 -2.65
C ASN A 35 -1.69 -7.10 -3.27
N PHE A 36 -2.93 -7.19 -3.77
CA PHE A 36 -3.63 -6.00 -4.28
C PHE A 36 -3.87 -4.97 -3.18
N GLY A 37 -4.33 -5.42 -2.00
CA GLY A 37 -4.51 -4.54 -0.85
C GLY A 37 -3.20 -3.88 -0.41
N ASN A 38 -2.13 -4.66 -0.29
CA ASN A 38 -0.85 -4.17 0.22
C ASN A 38 -0.10 -3.27 -0.77
N TYR A 39 -0.08 -3.62 -2.06
CA TYR A 39 0.75 -2.93 -3.04
C TYR A 39 0.02 -1.84 -3.83
N ILE A 40 -1.31 -1.95 -3.98
CA ILE A 40 -2.10 -0.97 -4.72
C ILE A 40 -2.88 -0.07 -3.75
N ALA A 41 -3.66 -0.66 -2.84
CA ALA A 41 -4.54 0.12 -1.96
C ALA A 41 -3.79 0.79 -0.79
N ALA A 42 -2.73 0.17 -0.27
CA ALA A 42 -1.95 0.63 0.87
C ALA A 42 -0.54 1.11 0.47
N ILE A 43 -0.42 1.76 -0.70
CA ILE A 43 0.89 2.23 -1.18
C ILE A 43 1.46 3.30 -0.24
N GLY A 44 2.61 3.00 0.35
CA GLY A 44 3.27 3.87 1.33
C GLY A 44 2.65 3.88 2.73
N GLY A 45 1.81 2.90 3.07
CA GLY A 45 1.24 2.70 4.40
C GLY A 45 -0.29 2.62 4.39
N THR A 46 -0.93 2.88 5.53
CA THR A 46 -2.40 2.90 5.61
C THR A 46 -2.97 4.08 4.82
N GLY A 47 -3.65 3.79 3.69
CA GLY A 47 -4.43 4.78 2.93
C GLY A 47 -3.70 5.54 1.83
N ALA A 48 -2.76 4.90 1.13
CA ALA A 48 -2.02 5.51 0.01
C ALA A 48 -1.16 6.74 0.41
N THR A 49 -0.56 6.72 1.61
CA THR A 49 0.28 7.80 2.17
C THR A 49 1.55 8.09 1.37
N PHE A 50 1.87 7.28 0.37
CA PHE A 50 3.00 7.50 -0.54
C PHE A 50 3.08 8.89 -1.15
N VAL A 51 1.93 9.47 -1.53
CA VAL A 51 1.88 10.75 -2.23
C VAL A 51 2.13 11.93 -1.28
N VAL A 52 1.90 11.77 0.02
CA VAL A 52 1.87 12.88 0.99
C VAL A 52 3.25 13.55 1.17
N PRO A 53 4.38 12.83 1.33
CA PRO A 53 5.70 13.45 1.39
C PRO A 53 6.01 14.33 0.17
N PHE A 54 5.61 13.91 -1.03
CA PHE A 54 5.79 14.69 -2.25
C PHE A 54 4.97 15.98 -2.22
N ILE A 55 3.72 15.92 -1.76
CA ILE A 55 2.89 17.11 -1.56
C ILE A 55 3.57 18.08 -0.59
N LEU A 56 4.06 17.58 0.54
CA LEU A 56 4.71 18.37 1.58
C LEU A 56 6.00 19.04 1.08
N ILE A 57 6.80 18.36 0.27
CA ILE A 57 8.07 18.89 -0.24
C ILE A 57 7.85 19.93 -1.35
N PHE A 58 7.01 19.61 -2.33
CA PHE A 58 6.90 20.38 -3.57
C PHE A 58 5.87 21.51 -3.51
N PHE A 59 4.76 21.33 -2.78
CA PHE A 59 3.62 22.26 -2.85
C PHE A 59 3.44 23.13 -1.60
N MET A 60 3.98 22.73 -0.44
CA MET A 60 3.82 23.52 0.78
C MET A 60 4.73 24.74 0.82
N ARG A 61 4.25 25.85 1.38
CA ARG A 61 5.08 27.07 1.60
C ARG A 61 5.83 27.05 2.93
N SER A 62 5.30 26.34 3.94
CA SER A 62 5.90 26.25 5.27
C SER A 62 7.20 25.45 5.27
N LYS A 63 8.27 26.03 5.85
CA LYS A 63 9.56 25.36 6.02
C LYS A 63 9.45 24.12 6.91
N GLN A 64 8.59 24.16 7.93
CA GLN A 64 8.34 23.03 8.82
C GLN A 64 7.71 21.87 8.05
N LEU A 65 6.67 22.12 7.26
CA LEU A 65 6.00 21.08 6.47
C LEU A 65 6.92 20.46 5.42
N LYS A 66 7.77 21.26 4.77
CA LYS A 66 8.81 20.73 3.87
C LYS A 66 9.81 19.83 4.60
N SER A 67 10.18 20.19 5.83
CA SER A 67 11.08 19.36 6.65
C SER A 67 10.44 18.04 7.04
N VAL A 68 9.15 18.04 7.40
CA VAL A 68 8.37 16.83 7.67
C VAL A 68 8.32 15.95 6.42
N GLY A 69 7.99 16.52 5.26
CA GLY A 69 8.00 15.77 3.98
C GLY A 69 9.34 15.10 3.69
N LYS A 70 10.46 15.79 3.93
CA LYS A 70 11.81 15.22 3.76
C LYS A 70 12.13 14.12 4.76
N ALA A 71 11.72 14.25 6.02
CA ALA A 71 11.96 13.24 7.04
C ALA A 71 11.13 11.97 6.83
N THR A 72 9.94 12.11 6.25
CA THR A 72 8.95 11.03 6.10
C THR A 72 9.04 10.28 4.77
N ILE A 73 9.75 10.80 3.77
CA ILE A 73 9.84 10.16 2.45
C ILE A 73 10.46 8.75 2.50
N THR A 74 11.53 8.58 3.28
CA THR A 74 12.23 7.29 3.41
C THR A 74 11.35 6.22 4.06
N PRO A 75 10.75 6.43 5.24
CA PRO A 75 9.89 5.40 5.84
C PRO A 75 8.65 5.11 4.98
N VAL A 76 8.05 6.14 4.38
CA VAL A 76 6.87 5.98 3.51
C VAL A 76 7.18 5.17 2.24
N LEU A 77 8.40 5.22 1.69
CA LEU A 77 8.84 4.34 0.59
C LEU A 77 8.80 2.85 0.97
N PHE A 78 8.93 2.51 2.25
CA PHE A 78 8.85 1.15 2.77
C PHE A 78 7.50 0.83 3.43
N ALA A 79 6.47 1.61 3.10
CA ALA A 79 5.12 1.48 3.65
C ALA A 79 5.00 1.66 5.18
N VAL A 80 5.91 2.44 5.77
CA VAL A 80 5.89 2.86 7.18
C VAL A 80 5.41 4.31 7.24
N ASN A 81 4.24 4.56 7.82
CA ASN A 81 3.57 5.87 7.77
C ASN A 81 3.38 6.56 9.12
N GLU A 82 3.78 5.92 10.23
CA GLU A 82 3.79 6.50 11.57
C GLU A 82 4.60 7.81 11.67
N PRO A 83 5.69 8.02 10.92
CA PRO A 83 6.41 9.30 10.96
C PRO A 83 5.63 10.48 10.32
N LEU A 84 4.60 10.18 9.52
CA LEU A 84 3.77 11.15 8.80
C LEU A 84 2.47 11.49 9.56
N LEU A 85 1.93 10.52 10.30
CA LEU A 85 0.70 10.63 11.10
C LEU A 85 0.99 11.22 12.49
#